data_AF-A0A394DEA7-F1
#
_entry.id   AF-A0A394DEA7-F1
#
_cell.length_a   1.000
_cell.length_b   1.000
_cell.length_c   1.000
_cell.angle_alpha   90.00
_cell.angle_beta   90.00
_cell.angle_gamma   90.00
#
_symmetry.space_group_name_H-M   'P 1'
#
loop_
_entity.id
_entity.type
_entity.pdbx_description
1 polymer ?
#
loop_
_entity_poly.entity_id
_entity_poly.type
_entity_poly.pdbx_seq_one_letter_code
_entity_poly.pdbx_strand_id
1 'polypeptide(L)'
;MDHHCIWINNCVGHANYKVFIIFVMYAVIACVYSLVLLVGSVVYDDGLRNDEKNGGSFRTVYVFSGLLMVPLSIALCVLLGWHIYLILHNKTTIEYHEGVRALWLAEKVGSIYKHPYDLGPYENLTSVGT
;
A
#
# COMPACT_ATOMS: atom_id res chain seq x y z
N MET A 1 9.66 10.44 13.34
CA MET A 1 8.76 9.27 13.48
C MET A 1 7.75 9.36 12.37
N ASP A 2 7.35 8.26 11.73
CA ASP A 2 6.35 8.29 10.66
C ASP A 2 4.94 8.04 11.22
N HIS A 3 4.72 6.86 11.81
CA HIS A 3 3.47 6.52 12.50
C HIS A 3 3.66 5.33 13.44
N HIS A 4 2.65 5.03 14.27
CA HIS A 4 2.58 3.76 14.98
C HIS A 4 1.74 2.76 14.18
N CYS A 5 2.34 1.65 13.76
CA CYS A 5 1.67 0.65 12.95
C CYS A 5 1.22 -0.52 13.82
N ILE A 6 -0.09 -0.59 14.04
CA ILE A 6 -0.72 -1.65 14.84
C ILE A 6 -0.50 -3.06 14.25
N TRP A 7 -0.33 -3.16 12.92
CA TRP A 7 -0.21 -4.44 12.21
C TRP A 7 1.12 -5.15 12.44
N ILE A 8 2.17 -4.38 12.76
CA ILE A 8 3.48 -4.90 13.15
C ILE A 8 3.77 -4.67 14.64
N ASN A 9 2.77 -4.17 15.37
CA ASN A 9 2.85 -3.80 16.79
C ASN A 9 4.12 -2.98 17.13
N ASN A 10 4.47 -2.04 16.25
CA ASN A 10 5.71 -1.26 16.39
C ASN A 10 5.57 0.11 15.73
N CYS A 11 6.39 1.05 16.19
CA CYS A 11 6.54 2.35 15.57
C CYS A 11 7.33 2.22 14.26
N VAL A 12 6.89 2.93 13.24
CA VAL A 12 7.60 3.10 11.97
C VAL A 12 8.26 4.48 11.99
N GLY A 13 9.56 4.52 11.68
CA GLY A 13 10.37 5.73 11.68
C GLY A 13 11.71 5.49 11.00
N HIS A 14 12.63 6.45 11.11
CA HIS A 14 13.88 6.46 10.35
C HIS A 14 14.65 5.12 10.39
N ALA A 15 14.80 4.51 11.57
CA ALA A 15 15.57 3.28 11.74
C ALA A 15 14.97 2.02 11.08
N ASN A 16 13.67 2.00 10.76
CA ASN A 16 13.00 0.82 10.19
C ASN A 16 12.10 1.12 8.99
N TYR A 17 12.05 2.37 8.52
CA TYR A 17 11.20 2.78 7.40
C TYR A 17 11.50 1.98 6.12
N LYS A 18 12.77 1.79 5.78
CA LYS A 18 13.20 0.99 4.62
C LYS A 18 12.67 -0.44 4.67
N VAL A 19 12.79 -1.09 5.83
CA VAL A 19 12.31 -2.47 6.02
C VAL A 19 10.78 -2.53 5.93
N PHE A 20 10.09 -1.53 6.50
CA PHE A 20 8.64 -1.41 6.39
C PHE A 20 8.16 -1.29 4.94
N ILE A 21 8.79 -0.44 4.11
CA ILE A 21 8.43 -0.30 2.69
C ILE A 21 8.67 -1.60 1.92
N ILE A 22 9.81 -2.27 2.16
CA ILE A 22 10.09 -3.59 1.58
C ILE A 22 9.02 -4.61 1.97
N PHE A 23 8.63 -4.64 3.25
CA PHE A 23 7.56 -5.49 3.75
C PHE A 23 6.23 -5.23 3.02
N VAL A 24 5.80 -3.97 2.90
CA VAL A 24 4.55 -3.63 2.22
C VAL A 24 4.61 -3.98 0.72
N MET A 25 5.75 -3.75 0.05
CA MET A 25 5.94 -4.15 -1.35
C MET A 25 5.78 -5.67 -1.54
N TYR A 26 6.43 -6.49 -0.72
CA TYR A 26 6.28 -7.95 -0.79
C TYR A 26 4.86 -8.40 -0.45
N ALA A 27 4.18 -7.74 0.50
CA ALA A 27 2.79 -8.05 0.82
C ALA A 27 1.86 -7.78 -0.37
N VAL A 28 2.06 -6.67 -1.09
CA VAL A 28 1.32 -6.37 -2.34
C VAL A 28 1.59 -7.44 -3.40
N ILE A 29 2.85 -7.79 -3.64
CA ILE A 29 3.21 -8.83 -4.62
C ILE A 29 2.54 -10.16 -4.28
N ALA A 30 2.60 -10.58 -3.02
CA ALA A 30 1.98 -11.82 -2.56
C ALA A 30 0.45 -11.81 -2.72
N CYS A 31 -0.20 -10.68 -2.43
CA CYS A 31 -1.65 -10.52 -2.57
C CYS A 31 -2.08 -10.58 -4.04
N VAL A 32 -1.39 -9.84 -4.93
CA VAL A 32 -1.67 -9.87 -6.37
C VAL A 32 -1.42 -11.26 -6.95
N TYR A 33 -0.31 -11.90 -6.59
CA TYR A 33 0.00 -13.27 -7.02
C TYR A 33 -1.11 -14.25 -6.60
N SER A 34 -1.55 -14.16 -5.34
CA SER A 34 -2.63 -15.00 -4.82
C SER A 34 -3.97 -14.75 -5.53
N LEU A 35 -4.29 -13.49 -5.87
CA LEU A 35 -5.48 -13.17 -6.66
C LEU A 35 -5.42 -13.77 -8.07
N VAL A 36 -4.27 -13.71 -8.74
CA VAL A 36 -4.08 -14.33 -10.06
C VAL A 36 -4.30 -15.84 -9.99
N LEU A 37 -3.74 -16.51 -8.98
CA LEU A 37 -3.95 -17.95 -8.77
C LEU A 37 -5.41 -18.27 -8.47
N LEU A 38 -6.09 -17.45 -7.66
CA LEU A 38 -7.50 -17.63 -7.33
C LEU A 38 -8.37 -17.52 -8.58
N VAL A 39 -8.17 -16.48 -9.40
CA VAL A 39 -8.91 -16.29 -10.66
C VAL A 39 -8.63 -17.45 -11.61
N GLY A 40 -7.37 -17.85 -11.78
CA GLY A 40 -7.00 -19.00 -12.61
C GLY A 40 -7.68 -20.30 -12.15
N SER A 41 -7.76 -20.53 -10.84
CA SER A 41 -8.43 -21.70 -10.25
C SER A 41 -9.94 -21.68 -10.51
N VAL A 42 -10.59 -20.52 -10.39
CA VAL A 42 -12.03 -20.36 -10.67
C VAL A 42 -12.33 -20.61 -12.15
N VAL A 43 -11.53 -20.05 -13.06
CA VAL A 43 -11.71 -20.24 -14.51
C VAL A 43 -11.51 -21.70 -14.91
N TYR A 44 -10.52 -22.38 -14.31
CA TYR A 44 -10.26 -23.79 -14.57
C TYR A 44 -11.40 -24.70 -14.06
N ASP A 45 -11.88 -24.47 -12.83
CA ASP A 45 -12.98 -25.24 -12.25
C ASP A 45 -14.30 -25.03 -13.01
N ASP A 46 -14.60 -23.80 -13.45
CA ASP A 46 -15.78 -23.51 -14.28
C ASP A 46 -15.73 -24.25 -15.63
N GLY A 47 -14.53 -24.35 -16.24
CA GLY A 47 -14.30 -25.13 -17.45
C GLY A 47 -14.59 -26.63 -17.28
N LEU A 48 -14.18 -27.23 -16.15
CA LEU A 48 -14.41 -28.65 -15.84
C LEU A 48 -15.85 -28.96 -15.42
N ARG A 49 -16.52 -28.04 -14.73
CA ARG A 49 -17.87 -28.26 -14.17
C ARG A 49 -19.00 -28.22 -15.19
N ASN A 50 -18.73 -27.80 -16.42
CA ASN A 50 -19.66 -28.02 -17.52
C ASN A 50 -19.94 -29.53 -17.74
N ASP A 51 -19.10 -30.44 -17.23
CA ASP A 51 -19.28 -31.89 -17.31
C ASP A 51 -19.82 -32.58 -16.02
N GLU A 52 -19.69 -32.01 -14.80
CA GLU A 52 -20.14 -32.65 -13.55
C GLU A 52 -20.90 -31.73 -12.56
N LYS A 53 -22.07 -32.19 -12.11
CA LYS A 53 -23.06 -31.41 -11.31
C LYS A 53 -22.75 -31.25 -9.80
N ASN A 54 -21.60 -31.68 -9.28
CA ASN A 54 -21.37 -31.77 -7.83
C ASN A 54 -20.24 -30.87 -7.27
N GLY A 55 -20.25 -29.56 -7.57
CA GLY A 55 -19.15 -28.63 -7.22
C GLY A 55 -19.44 -27.58 -6.11
N GLY A 56 -20.28 -27.87 -5.12
CA GLY A 56 -20.70 -26.87 -4.11
C GLY A 56 -19.60 -26.40 -3.14
N SER A 57 -18.69 -27.29 -2.74
CA SER A 57 -17.69 -27.02 -1.68
C SER A 57 -16.59 -26.04 -2.13
N PHE A 58 -15.96 -26.29 -3.28
CA PHE A 58 -14.86 -25.45 -3.78
C PHE A 58 -15.30 -24.03 -4.17
N ARG A 59 -16.49 -23.88 -4.74
CA ARG A 59 -17.07 -22.57 -5.06
C ARG A 59 -17.20 -21.69 -3.81
N THR A 60 -17.63 -22.28 -2.71
CA THR A 60 -17.79 -21.58 -1.44
C THR A 60 -16.43 -21.08 -0.94
N VAL A 61 -15.39 -21.92 -0.99
CA VAL A 61 -14.01 -21.53 -0.65
C VAL A 61 -13.53 -20.37 -1.52
N TYR A 62 -13.69 -20.43 -2.85
CA TYR A 62 -13.24 -19.37 -3.74
C TYR A 62 -13.92 -18.03 -3.48
N VAL A 63 -15.23 -18.04 -3.22
CA VAL A 63 -16.00 -16.82 -2.90
C VAL A 63 -15.50 -16.19 -1.60
N PHE A 64 -15.32 -16.98 -0.55
CA PHE A 64 -14.80 -16.48 0.73
C PHE A 64 -13.35 -15.98 0.60
N SER A 65 -12.49 -16.72 -0.10
CA SER A 65 -11.12 -16.28 -0.37
C SER A 65 -11.10 -14.96 -1.14
N GLY A 66 -11.93 -14.81 -2.18
CA GLY A 66 -12.04 -13.57 -2.95
C GLY A 66 -12.54 -12.39 -2.12
N LEU A 67 -13.56 -12.62 -1.28
CA LEU A 67 -14.15 -11.61 -0.39
C LEU A 67 -13.11 -11.01 0.57
N LEU A 68 -12.15 -11.82 1.03
CA LEU A 68 -11.08 -11.37 1.92
C LEU A 68 -9.89 -10.78 1.16
N MET A 69 -9.47 -11.41 0.06
CA MET A 69 -8.24 -11.06 -0.65
C MET A 69 -8.35 -9.78 -1.49
N VAL A 70 -9.50 -9.54 -2.12
CA VAL A 70 -9.70 -8.34 -2.95
C VAL A 70 -9.56 -7.03 -2.15
N PRO A 71 -10.31 -6.82 -1.05
CA PRO A 71 -10.17 -5.57 -0.27
C PRO A 71 -8.80 -5.45 0.39
N LEU A 72 -8.20 -6.56 0.85
CA LEU A 72 -6.84 -6.56 1.39
C LEU A 72 -5.82 -6.09 0.34
N SER A 73 -5.92 -6.61 -0.88
CA SER A 73 -5.04 -6.22 -1.99
C SER A 73 -5.18 -4.74 -2.32
N ILE A 74 -6.42 -4.24 -2.42
CA ILE A 74 -6.69 -2.82 -2.68
C ILE A 74 -6.11 -1.96 -1.55
N ALA A 75 -6.34 -2.31 -0.29
CA ALA A 75 -5.84 -1.56 0.85
C ALA A 75 -4.31 -1.48 0.88
N LEU A 76 -3.62 -2.61 0.62
CA LEU A 76 -2.15 -2.64 0.57
C LEU A 76 -1.59 -1.88 -0.63
N CYS A 77 -2.23 -1.94 -1.80
CA CYS A 77 -1.84 -1.15 -2.96
C CYS A 77 -1.97 0.36 -2.69
N VAL A 78 -3.08 0.79 -2.06
CA VAL A 78 -3.27 2.19 -1.66
C VAL A 78 -2.23 2.61 -0.63
N LEU A 79 -1.94 1.76 0.37
CA LEU A 79 -0.90 2.01 1.37
C LEU A 79 0.48 2.16 0.71
N LEU A 80 0.84 1.26 -0.20
CA LEU A 80 2.10 1.33 -0.92
C LEU A 80 2.20 2.60 -1.77
N GLY A 81 1.14 2.92 -2.53
CA GLY A 81 1.06 4.12 -3.34
C GLY A 81 1.20 5.40 -2.51
N TRP A 82 0.55 5.43 -1.34
CA TRP A 82 0.67 6.52 -0.38
C TRP A 82 2.11 6.72 0.09
N HIS A 83 2.79 5.65 0.51
CA HIS A 83 4.17 5.76 0.96
C HIS A 83 5.16 6.06 -0.18
N ILE A 84 4.91 5.60 -1.40
CA ILE A 84 5.70 6.01 -2.57
C ILE A 84 5.56 7.53 -2.79
N TYR A 85 4.35 8.07 -2.71
CA TYR A 85 4.13 9.51 -2.81
C TYR A 85 4.90 10.29 -1.72
N LEU A 86 4.87 9.81 -0.48
CA LEU A 86 5.61 10.40 0.63
C LEU A 86 7.12 10.39 0.40
N ILE A 87 7.67 9.25 -0.05
CA ILE A 87 9.09 9.11 -0.39
C ILE A 87 9.49 10.09 -1.48
N LEU A 88 8.70 10.19 -2.56
CA LEU A 88 9.02 11.07 -3.70
C LEU A 88 9.06 12.56 -3.32
N HIS A 89 8.42 12.95 -2.21
CA HIS A 89 8.43 14.33 -1.71
C HIS A 89 9.21 14.50 -0.39
N ASN A 90 9.93 13.46 0.03
CA ASN A 90 10.68 13.41 1.29
C ASN A 90 9.88 13.92 2.49
N LYS A 91 8.71 13.32 2.70
CA LYS A 91 7.82 13.62 3.82
C LYS A 91 7.53 12.36 4.62
N THR A 92 7.46 12.49 5.92
CA THR A 92 6.73 11.57 6.79
C THR A 92 5.22 11.84 6.71
N THR A 93 4.43 10.90 7.20
CA THR A 93 2.97 11.05 7.33
C THR A 93 2.62 12.25 8.22
N ILE A 94 3.40 12.48 9.29
CA ILE A 94 3.23 13.65 10.17
C ILE A 94 3.52 14.95 9.41
N GLU A 95 4.67 15.02 8.73
CA GLU A 95 5.05 16.21 7.94
C GLU A 95 4.08 16.50 6.80
N TYR A 96 3.44 15.48 6.22
CA TYR A 96 2.35 15.70 5.27
C TYR A 96 1.19 16.47 5.91
N HIS A 97 0.70 16.04 7.08
CA HIS A 97 -0.40 16.71 7.77
C HIS A 97 -0.02 18.12 8.25
N GLU A 98 1.20 18.29 8.75
CA GLU A 98 1.73 19.61 9.10
C GLU A 98 1.86 20.51 7.86
N GLY A 99 2.31 19.94 6.74
CA GLY A 99 2.45 20.61 5.45
C GLY A 99 1.12 21.08 4.86
N VAL A 100 0.04 20.29 4.99
CA VAL A 100 -1.31 20.71 4.57
C VAL A 100 -1.75 21.95 5.36
N ARG A 101 -1.49 21.98 6.67
CA ARG A 101 -1.79 23.16 7.51
C ARG A 101 -0.91 24.35 7.14
N ALA A 102 0.39 24.13 6.90
CA ALA A 102 1.33 25.18 6.51
C ALA A 102 0.98 25.80 5.15
N LEU A 103 0.56 24.98 4.18
CA LEU A 103 0.09 25.43 2.87
C LEU A 103 -1.12 26.35 3.00
N TRP A 104 -2.13 25.96 3.78
CA TRP A 104 -3.32 26.78 4.03
C TRP A 104 -2.99 28.13 4.69
N LEU A 105 -2.02 28.15 5.61
CA LEU A 105 -1.55 29.40 6.22
C LEU A 105 -0.79 30.27 5.21
N ALA A 106 0.06 29.68 4.38
CA ALA A 106 0.82 30.40 3.35
C ALA A 106 -0.12 31.06 2.34
N GLU A 107 -1.16 30.34 1.89
CA GLU A 107 -2.18 30.85 0.98
C GLU A 107 -2.87 32.11 1.52
N LYS A 108 -3.20 32.15 2.81
CA LYS A 108 -3.82 33.31 3.46
C LYS A 108 -2.95 34.57 3.49
N VAL A 109 -1.63 34.39 3.48
CA VAL A 109 -0.66 35.50 3.53
C VAL A 109 -0.11 35.81 2.12
N GLY A 110 -0.63 35.13 1.08
CA GLY A 110 -0.15 35.30 -0.29
C GLY A 110 1.27 34.75 -0.52
N SER A 111 1.68 33.78 0.29
CA SER A 111 3.00 33.13 0.24
C SER A 111 2.92 31.74 -0.37
N ILE A 112 4.03 31.28 -0.96
CA ILE A 112 4.16 29.93 -1.50
C ILE A 112 4.82 29.04 -0.45
N TYR A 113 4.13 27.98 -0.04
CA TYR A 113 4.72 26.95 0.82
C TYR A 113 5.62 26.03 0.00
N LYS A 114 6.88 25.89 0.43
CA LYS A 114 7.83 24.91 -0.08
C LYS A 114 8.27 24.00 1.06
N HIS A 115 8.15 22.69 0.87
CA HIS A 115 8.58 21.73 1.87
C HIS A 115 10.12 21.73 1.97
N PRO A 116 10.70 21.91 3.17
CA PRO A 116 12.14 22.15 3.33
C PRO A 116 13.00 20.93 2.98
N TYR A 117 12.48 19.72 3.17
CA TYR A 117 13.21 18.47 2.93
C TYR A 117 13.04 17.93 1.51
N ASP A 118 12.24 18.56 0.65
CA ASP A 118 12.04 18.11 -0.73
C ASP A 118 13.21 18.56 -1.61
N LEU A 119 14.08 17.62 -1.96
CA LEU A 119 15.28 17.81 -2.76
C LEU A 119 15.08 17.44 -4.24
N GLY A 120 13.92 16.86 -4.57
CA GLY A 120 13.60 16.31 -5.88
C GLY A 120 13.58 14.78 -5.91
N PRO A 121 12.84 14.16 -6.85
CA PRO A 121 12.41 12.77 -6.74
C PRO A 121 13.54 11.74 -6.59
N TYR A 122 14.65 11.92 -7.31
CA TYR A 122 15.78 11.00 -7.27
C TYR A 122 16.53 11.08 -5.93
N GLU A 123 16.84 12.30 -5.49
CA GLU A 123 17.55 12.53 -4.21
C GLU A 123 16.71 12.08 -3.03
N ASN A 124 15.40 12.37 -3.07
CA ASN A 124 14.42 11.92 -2.08
C ASN A 124 14.29 10.39 -2.04
N LEU A 125 14.39 9.69 -3.17
CA LEU A 125 14.36 8.23 -3.18
C LEU A 125 15.63 7.64 -2.56
N THR A 126 16.80 8.24 -2.83
CA THR A 126 18.08 7.76 -2.28
C THR A 126 18.23 8.03 -0.79
N SER A 127 17.57 9.05 -0.23
CA SER A 127 17.65 9.41 1.20
C SER A 127 16.99 8.38 2.12
N VAL A 128 16.10 7.53 1.60
CA VAL A 128 15.47 6.43 2.37
C VAL A 128 16.48 5.32 2.74
N GLY A 129 17.62 5.29 2.04
CA GLY A 129 18.65 4.25 2.19
C GLY A 129 19.89 4.64 2.98
N THR A 130 20.05 5.93 3.32
CA THR A 130 21.15 6.50 4.10
C THR A 130 20.76 6.66 5.56
#